data_AF-A0A7X4B8W6-F1
#
_entry.id   AF-A0A7X4B8W6-F1
#
_cell.length_a   1.000
_cell.length_b   1.000
_cell.length_c   1.000
_cell.angle_alpha   90.00
_cell.angle_beta   90.00
_cell.angle_gamma   90.00
#
_symmetry.space_group_name_H-M   'P 1'
#
loop_
_entity.id
_entity.type
_entity.pdbx_description
1 polymer ?
#
loop_
_entity_poly.entity_id
_entity_poly.type
_entity_poly.pdbx_seq_one_letter_code
_entity_poly.pdbx_strand_id
1 'polypeptide(L)' 'MYYIGKTLELMGIACLGAALLFVFTNPLDYSESKLMGIEMGLLTLGILIFFVGRLIEKRS' A
#
# COMPACT_ATOMS: atom_id res chain seq x y z
N MET A 1 1.90 21.88 4.19
CA MET A 1 2.26 20.47 3.90
C MET A 1 1.08 19.49 3.97
N TYR A 2 -0.09 19.92 4.46
CA TYR A 2 -1.33 19.15 4.52
C TYR A 2 -1.67 18.31 3.26
N TYR A 3 -1.71 18.93 2.07
CA TYR A 3 -2.07 18.24 0.83
C TYR A 3 -1.13 17.09 0.48
N ILE A 4 0.18 17.25 0.69
CA ILE A 4 1.18 16.20 0.42
C ILE A 4 0.97 15.02 1.39
N GLY A 5 0.73 15.31 2.67
CA GLY A 5 0.42 14.28 3.67
C GLY A 5 -0.82 13.47 3.31
N LYS A 6 -1.91 14.14 2.93
CA LYS A 6 -3.16 13.49 2.52
C LYS A 6 -3.04 12.65 1.26
N THR A 7 -2.28 13.12 0.27
CA THR A 7 -2.01 12.35 -0.94
C THR A 7 -1.25 11.06 -0.61
N LEU A 8 -0.26 11.13 0.27
CA LEU A 8 0.49 9.95 0.70
C LEU A 8 -0.38 8.98 1.53
N GLU A 9 -1.23 9.47 2.43
CA GLU A 9 -2.20 8.62 3.13
C GLU A 9 -3.09 7.83 2.16
N LEU A 10 -3.66 8.51 1.16
CA LEU A 10 -4.49 7.89 0.12
C LEU A 10 -3.70 6.88 -0.71
N MET A 11 -2.46 7.19 -1.06
CA MET A 11 -1.61 6.29 -1.84
C MET A 11 -1.23 5.03 -1.06
N GLY A 12 -1.04 5.15 0.26
CA GLY A 12 -0.86 4.01 1.16
C GLY A 12 -2.09 3.09 1.19
N ILE A 13 -3.29 3.66 1.30
CA ILE A 13 -4.56 2.92 1.24
C ILE A 13 -4.73 2.19 -0.10
N ALA A 14 -4.38 2.85 -1.21
CA ALA A 14 -4.44 2.23 -2.53
C ALA A 14 -3.50 1.01 -2.65
N CYS A 15 -2.28 1.08 -2.08
CA CYS A 15 -1.36 -0.06 -2.05
C CYS A 15 -1.92 -1.23 -1.22
N LEU A 16 -2.56 -0.95 -0.09
CA LEU A 16 -3.23 -1.97 0.73
C LEU A 16 -4.38 -2.63 -0.04
N GLY A 17 -5.19 -1.83 -0.74
CA GLY A 17 -6.26 -2.34 -1.61
C GLY A 17 -5.73 -3.19 -2.76
N ALA A 18 -4.61 -2.78 -3.38
CA ALA A 18 -3.96 -3.56 -4.43
C ALA A 18 -3.45 -4.91 -3.90
N ALA A 19 -2.85 -4.95 -2.71
CA ALA A 19 -2.43 -6.21 -2.09
C ALA A 19 -3.61 -7.18 -1.94
N LEU A 20 -4.76 -6.69 -1.44
CA LEU A 20 -5.97 -7.50 -1.31
C LEU A 20 -6.52 -7.97 -2.66
N LEU A 21 -6.53 -7.10 -3.68
CA LEU A 21 -7.01 -7.47 -5.02
C LEU A 21 -6.15 -8.59 -5.63
N PHE A 22 -4.83 -8.57 -5.41
CA PHE A 22 -3.94 -9.63 -5.89
C PHE A 22 -4.27 -11.00 -5.32
N VAL A 23 -4.64 -11.07 -4.03
CA VAL A 23 -5.11 -12.32 -3.37
C VAL A 23 -6.32 -12.90 -4.09
N PHE A 24 -7.30 -12.05 -4.42
CA PHE A 24 -8.59 -12.52 -4.96
C PHE A 24 -8.58 -12.80 -6.45
N THR A 25 -7.71 -12.13 -7.20
CA THR A 25 -7.78 -12.16 -8.67
C THR A 25 -6.68 -12.97 -9.33
N ASN A 26 -5.60 -13.32 -8.61
CA ASN A 26 -4.35 -13.92 -9.12
C ASN A 26 -4.16 -13.69 -10.64
N PRO A 27 -4.07 -12.42 -11.08
CA PRO A 27 -4.30 -12.07 -12.48
C PRO A 27 -3.16 -12.52 -13.41
N LEU A 28 -2.07 -13.04 -12.85
CA LEU A 28 -0.82 -13.34 -13.52
C LEU A 28 -0.41 -14.81 -13.35
N ASP A 29 -1.33 -15.64 -12.85
CA ASP A 29 -1.15 -17.08 -12.64
C ASP A 29 0.16 -17.42 -11.89
N TYR A 30 0.49 -16.56 -10.92
CA TYR A 30 1.72 -16.68 -10.16
C TYR A 30 1.62 -17.87 -9.20
N SER A 31 2.77 -18.51 -8.95
CA SER A 31 2.88 -19.50 -7.88
C SER A 31 2.52 -18.85 -6.54
N GLU A 32 1.88 -19.61 -5.64
CA GLU A 32 1.42 -19.10 -4.33
C GLU A 32 2.53 -18.37 -3.55
N SER A 33 3.76 -18.89 -3.60
CA SER A 33 4.93 -18.27 -2.97
C SER A 33 5.28 -16.88 -3.52
N LYS A 34 5.08 -16.66 -4.83
CA LYS A 34 5.31 -15.36 -5.47
C LYS A 34 4.16 -14.40 -5.16
N LEU A 35 2.93 -14.89 -5.18
CA LEU A 35 1.75 -14.11 -4.82
C LEU A 35 1.88 -13.56 -3.40
N MET A 36 2.20 -14.43 -2.44
CA MET A 36 2.41 -14.07 -1.04
C MET A 36 3.55 -13.05 -0.87
N GLY A 37 4.65 -13.20 -1.63
CA GLY A 37 5.74 -12.22 -1.63
C GLY A 37 5.31 -10.83 -2.13
N ILE A 38 4.52 -10.77 -3.20
CA ILE A 38 3.98 -9.52 -3.78
C ILE A 38 3.00 -8.88 -2.80
N GLU A 39 2.09 -9.67 -2.22
CA GLU A 39 1.12 -9.21 -1.22
C GLU A 39 1.81 -8.60 -0.01
N MET A 40 2.77 -9.32 0.58
CA MET A 40 3.52 -8.83 1.74
C MET A 40 4.32 -7.57 1.39
N GLY A 41 4.85 -7.48 0.18
CA GLY A 41 5.53 -6.28 -0.33
C GLY A 41 4.58 -5.08 -0.44
N LEU A 42 3.43 -5.25 -1.08
CA LEU A 42 2.41 -4.19 -1.23
C LEU A 42 1.80 -3.78 0.12
N LEU A 43 1.56 -4.73 1.02
CA LEU A 43 1.09 -4.44 2.38
C LEU A 43 2.09 -3.60 3.15
N THR A 44 3.36 -4.02 3.16
CA THR A 44 4.43 -3.30 3.87
C THR A 44 4.62 -1.90 3.30
N LEU A 45 4.64 -1.77 1.97
CA LEU A 45 4.77 -0.48 1.28
C LEU A 45 3.56 0.43 1.59
N GLY A 46 2.34 -0.10 1.53
CA GLY A 46 1.13 0.65 1.82
C GLY A 46 1.08 1.19 3.25
N ILE A 47 1.46 0.37 4.23
CA ILE A 47 1.59 0.79 5.64
C ILE A 47 2.61 1.93 5.76
N LEU A 48 3.81 1.76 5.19
CA LEU A 48 4.88 2.74 5.29
C LEU A 48 4.46 4.09 4.71
N ILE A 49 3.93 4.10 3.49
CA ILE A 49 3.49 5.32 2.80
C ILE A 49 2.35 6.00 3.57
N PHE A 50 1.40 5.24 4.10
CA PHE A 50 0.30 5.77 4.91
C PHE A 50 0.83 6.52 6.15
N PHE A 51 1.73 5.89 6.92
CA PHE A 51 2.28 6.50 8.13
C PHE A 51 3.18 7.70 7.83
N VAL A 52 3.94 7.67 6.73
CA VAL A 52 4.71 8.84 6.27
C VAL A 52 3.78 10.01 5.95
N GLY A 53 2.66 9.76 5.25
CA GLY A 53 1.63 10.77 4.99
C GLY A 53 1.08 11.41 6.27
N ARG A 54 0.67 10.57 7.23
CA ARG A 54 0.25 10.97 8.59
C ARG A 54 1.27 11.85 9.30
N LEU A 55 2.55 11.50 9.21
CA LEU A 55 3.64 12.23 9.87
C LEU A 55 3.86 13.61 9.23
N ILE A 56 3.78 13.70 7.90
CA ILE A 56 3.92 14.96 7.17
C ILE A 56 2.76 15.90 7.47
N GLU A 57 1.53 15.38 7.54
CA GLU A 57 0.36 16.18 7.90
C GLU A 57 0.47 16.74 9.32
N LYS A 58 0.87 15.92 10.29
CA LYS A 58 1.03 16.35 11.69
C LYS A 58 2.13 17.38 11.93
N ARG A 59 3.11 17.50 11.02
CA ARG A 59 4.19 18.50 11.10
C ARG A 59 3.85 19.81 10.39
N SER A 60 2.71 19.88 9.70
CA SER A 60 2.24 21.06 8.95
C SER A 60 1.35 21.96 9.79
#